data_AF-A0A139M797-F1
#
_entry.id   AF-A0A139M797-F1
#
_cell.length_a   1.000
_cell.length_b   1.000
_cell.length_c   1.000
_cell.angle_alpha   90.00
_cell.angle_beta   90.00
_cell.angle_gamma   90.00
#
_symmetry.space_group_name_H-M   'P 1'
#
loop_
_entity.id
_entity.type
_entity.pdbx_description
1 polymer ?
#
loop_
_entity_poly.entity_id
_entity_poly.type
_entity_poly.pdbx_seq_one_letter_code
_entity_poly.pdbx_strand_id
1 'polypeptide(L)' 'MARRLTKEELQERIDENPLRALASIGEEVGLTRVGIEKLLKSYKLEDYRNQKIKALRRTVARQRRLNK' A
#
# COMPACT_ATOMS: atom_id res chain seq x y z
N MET A 1 21.01 6.47 -9.79
CA MET A 1 21.00 6.68 -8.32
C MET A 1 19.66 6.19 -7.79
N ALA A 2 19.63 5.23 -6.85
CA ALA A 2 18.37 4.78 -6.27
C ALA A 2 17.79 5.91 -5.40
N ARG A 3 16.61 6.43 -5.77
CA ARG A 3 15.89 7.42 -4.98
C ARG A 3 15.49 6.77 -3.66
N ARG A 4 15.83 7.41 -2.53
CA ARG A 4 15.48 6.89 -1.21
C ARG A 4 14.01 7.20 -0.95
N LEU A 5 13.14 6.21 -1.13
CA LEU A 5 11.71 6.33 -0.83
C LEU A 5 11.52 6.60 0.67
N THR A 6 10.86 7.70 1.01
CA THR A 6 10.59 8.03 2.42
C THR A 6 9.40 7.25 2.96
N LYS A 7 9.21 7.28 4.28
CA LYS A 7 8.04 6.69 4.92
C LYS A 7 6.74 7.32 4.43
N GLU A 8 6.71 8.65 4.32
CA GLU A 8 5.53 9.43 3.92
C GLU A 8 5.17 9.11 2.46
N GLU A 9 6.14 9.10 1.55
CA GLU A 9 5.94 8.75 0.14
C GLU A 9 5.40 7.32 -0.04
N LEU A 10 5.82 6.38 0.82
CA LEU A 10 5.29 5.01 0.81
C LEU A 10 3.89 4.94 1.42
N GLN A 11 3.59 5.74 2.45
CA GLN A 11 2.24 5.83 3.01
C GLN A 11 1.25 6.40 2.02
N GLU A 12 1.58 7.49 1.33
CA GLU A 12 0.71 8.10 0.32
C GLU A 12 0.33 7.10 -0.77
N ARG A 13 1.29 6.33 -1.28
CA ARG A 13 1.03 5.27 -2.28
C ARG A 13 0.11 4.16 -1.77
N ILE A 14 0.21 3.82 -0.48
CA ILE A 14 -0.70 2.86 0.17
C ILE A 14 -2.09 3.46 0.34
N ASP A 15 -2.19 4.75 0.63
CA ASP A 15 -3.46 5.46 0.80
C ASP A 15 -4.20 5.65 -0.52
N GLU A 16 -3.48 5.95 -1.61
CA GLU A 16 -4.02 6.02 -2.96
C GLU A 16 -4.65 4.69 -3.38
N ASN A 17 -3.92 3.58 -3.19
CA ASN A 17 -4.43 2.26 -3.51
C ASN A 17 -3.76 1.18 -2.65
N PRO A 18 -4.39 0.76 -1.54
CA PRO A 18 -3.79 -0.22 -0.65
C PRO A 18 -3.72 -1.62 -1.26
N LEU A 19 -4.48 -1.89 -2.33
CA LEU A 19 -4.45 -3.14 -3.11
C LEU A 19 -3.38 -3.15 -4.20
N ARG A 20 -2.68 -2.03 -4.45
CA ARG A 20 -1.62 -1.95 -5.45
C ARG A 20 -0.54 -3.00 -5.14
N ALA A 21 -0.04 -3.65 -6.18
CA ALA A 21 1.04 -4.63 -6.06
C ALA A 21 2.35 -3.94 -5.66
N LEU A 22 3.09 -4.53 -4.71
CA LEU A 22 4.36 -3.97 -4.24
C LEU A 22 5.42 -3.89 -5.35
N ALA A 23 5.35 -4.78 -6.35
CA ALA A 23 6.21 -4.75 -7.53
C ALA A 23 5.98 -3.49 -8.36
N SER A 24 4.71 -3.13 -8.61
CA SER A 24 4.35 -1.91 -9.35
C SER A 24 4.77 -0.64 -8.59
N ILE A 25 4.58 -0.60 -7.27
CA ILE A 25 5.12 0.50 -6.43
C ILE A 25 6.64 0.58 -6.59
N GLY A 26 7.33 -0.56 -6.60
CA GLY A 26 8.76 -0.64 -6.80
C GLY A 26 9.21 -0.09 -8.14
N GLU A 27 8.59 -0.52 -9.24
CA GLU A 27 8.92 -0.08 -10.60
C GLU A 27 8.84 1.44 -10.75
N GLU A 28 7.81 2.08 -10.20
CA GLU A 28 7.63 3.54 -10.25
C GLU A 28 8.75 4.33 -9.56
N VAL A 29 9.33 3.75 -8.51
CA VAL A 29 10.34 4.42 -7.67
C VAL A 29 11.75 3.86 -7.89
N GLY A 30 11.92 2.97 -8.86
CA GLY A 30 13.20 2.33 -9.18
C GLY A 30 13.68 1.33 -8.11
N LEU A 31 12.76 0.70 -7.39
CA LEU A 31 13.02 -0.32 -6.38
C LEU A 31 12.46 -1.68 -6.81
N THR A 32 13.03 -2.76 -6.29
CA THR A 32 12.45 -4.10 -6.46
C THR A 32 11.29 -4.29 -5.50
N ARG A 33 10.41 -5.25 -5.80
CA ARG A 33 9.37 -5.71 -4.87
C ARG A 33 9.92 -5.99 -3.46
N VAL A 34 11.04 -6.70 -3.39
CA VAL A 34 11.70 -7.05 -2.12
C VAL A 34 12.21 -5.79 -1.40
N GLY A 35 12.69 -4.79 -2.15
CA GLY A 35 13.05 -3.48 -1.61
C GLY A 35 11.86 -2.79 -0.93
N ILE A 36 10.70 -2.79 -1.57
CA ILE A 36 9.46 -2.24 -0.98
C ILE A 36 9.02 -3.04 0.24
N GLU A 37 9.08 -4.38 0.20
CA GLU A 37 8.77 -5.23 1.37
C GLU A 37 9.69 -4.91 2.56
N LYS A 38 10.99 -4.70 2.32
CA LYS A 38 11.93 -4.27 3.37
C LYS A 38 11.58 -2.88 3.92
N LEU A 39 11.20 -1.93 3.08
CA LEU A 39 10.79 -0.59 3.54
C LEU A 39 9.50 -0.62 4.35
N LEU A 40 8.52 -1.43 3.94
CA LEU A 40 7.28 -1.63 4.71
C LEU A 40 7.59 -2.14 6.13
N LYS A 41 8.49 -3.12 6.25
CA LYS A 41 8.94 -3.65 7.54
C LYS A 41 9.68 -2.61 8.36
N SER A 42 10.67 -1.95 7.77
CA SER A 42 11.49 -0.92 8.44
C SER A 42 10.65 0.24 8.95
N TYR A 43 9.63 0.66 8.19
CA TYR A 43 8.74 1.76 8.55
C TYR A 43 7.50 1.34 9.35
N LYS A 44 7.35 0.04 9.64
CA LYS A 44 6.21 -0.55 10.36
C LYS A 44 4.86 -0.23 9.70
N LEU A 45 4.82 -0.33 8.36
CA LEU A 45 3.63 -0.02 7.54
C LEU A 45 2.85 -1.26 7.08
N GLU A 46 3.32 -2.47 7.38
CA GLU A 46 2.61 -3.71 7.02
C GLU A 46 1.20 -3.75 7.62
N ASP A 47 1.07 -3.48 8.92
CA ASP A 47 -0.22 -3.41 9.60
C ASP A 47 -1.07 -2.26 9.09
N TYR A 48 -0.45 -1.11 8.81
CA TYR A 48 -1.13 0.05 8.23
C TYR A 48 -1.80 -0.30 6.90
N ARG A 49 -1.05 -0.91 5.97
CA ARG A 49 -1.58 -1.37 4.68
C ARG A 49 -2.70 -2.38 4.87
N ASN A 50 -2.52 -3.36 5.76
CA ASN A 50 -3.54 -4.38 6.03
C ASN A 50 -4.83 -3.78 6.60
N GLN A 51 -4.74 -2.77 7.47
CA GLN A 51 -5.89 -2.04 7.98
C GLN A 51 -6.63 -1.29 6.86
N LYS A 52 -5.90 -0.61 5.95
CA LYS A 52 -6.49 0.07 4.79
C LYS A 52 -7.20 -0.90 3.84
N ILE A 53 -6.60 -2.07 3.57
CA ILE A 53 -7.25 -3.14 2.79
C ILE A 53 -8.53 -3.62 3.48
N LYS A 54 -8.50 -3.86 4.79
CA LYS A 54 -9.69 -4.29 5.56
C LYS A 54 -10.79 -3.23 5.52
N ALA A 55 -10.45 -1.96 5.70
CA ALA A 55 -11.39 -0.86 5.63
C ALA A 55 -12.05 -0.78 4.25
N LEU A 56 -11.25 -0.83 3.17
CA LEU A 56 -11.74 -0.82 1.80
C LEU A 56 -12.73 -1.97 1.53
N ARG A 57 -12.38 -3.19 1.95
CA ARG A 57 -13.25 -4.37 1.80
C ARG A 57 -14.57 -4.21 2.56
N ARG A 58 -14.54 -3.64 3.77
CA ARG A 58 -15.76 -3.37 4.56
C ARG A 58 -16.66 -2.34 3.87
N THR A 59 -16.08 -1.27 3.32
CA THR A 59 -16.83 -0.26 2.57
C THR A 59 -17.49 -0.85 1.34
N VAL A 60 -16.77 -1.64 0.55
CA VAL A 60 -17.32 -2.32 -0.64
C VAL A 60 -18.45 -3.29 -0.25
N ALA A 61 -18.26 -4.07 0.82
CA ALA A 61 -19.29 -4.98 1.31
C ALA A 61 -20.55 -4.23 1.79
N ARG A 62 -20.38 -3.08 2.45
CA ARG A 62 -21.50 -2.22 2.85
C ARG A 62 -22.24 -1.66 1.64
N GLN A 63 -21.52 -1.14 0.64
CA GLN A 63 -22.15 -0.59 -0.58
C GLN A 63 -22.98 -1.66 -1.30
N ARG A 64 -22.49 -2.89 -1.40
CA ARG A 64 -23.23 -4.01 -2.01
C ARG A 64 -24.54 -4.33 -1.29
N ARG A 65 -24.61 -4.12 0.03
CA ARG A 65 -25.85 -4.35 0.81
C ARG A 65 -26.87 -3.22 0.62
N LEU A 66 -26.42 -1.99 0.37
CA LEU A 66 -27.29 -0.83 0.16
C LEU A 66 -27.87 -0.79 -1.26
N ASN A 67 -27.17 -1.37 -2.24
CA ASN A 67 -27.60 -1.43 -3.64
C ASN A 67 -28.45 -2.68 -3.98
N LYS A 68 -28.89 -3.45 -2.97
CA LYS A 68 -29.71 -4.65 -3.12
C LYS A 68 -31.10 -4.39 -2.54
#